data_AF-A0A4V0XJV2-F1
#
_entry.id   AF-A0A4V0XJV2-F1
#
_cell.length_a   1.000
_cell.length_b   1.000
_cell.length_c   1.000
_cell.angle_alpha   90.00
_cell.angle_beta   90.00
_cell.angle_gamma   90.00
#
_symmetry.space_group_name_H-M   'P 1'
#
loop_
_entity.id
_entity.type
_entity.pdbx_description
1 polymer ?
#
loop_
_entity_poly.entity_id
_entity_poly.type
_entity_poly.pdbx_seq_one_letter_code
_entity_poly.pdbx_strand_id
1 'polypeptide(L)'
;MHRIFCAPLRYVQGDGVTGRLALEMAVLGIHGPVLVVAGRSAVAALAPVWAAAMSAAGWQHHVRAFGGECTAAEIDTVAAEARALGPRAIVGAGEGKCLDASRAAAAAAGHGSRRRGRHSCGRRSGRRDRRPELRWTGGEARACRLHRRPATVTENRWHA
;
A
#
# COMPACT_ATOMS: atom_id res chain seq x y z
N MET A 1 32.56 -12.76 -10.73
CA MET A 1 32.08 -11.70 -9.81
C MET A 1 30.65 -11.34 -10.17
N HIS A 2 29.73 -11.34 -9.21
CA HIS A 2 28.35 -10.90 -9.45
C HIS A 2 28.22 -9.38 -9.23
N ARG A 3 27.46 -8.72 -10.12
CA ARG A 3 27.02 -7.33 -9.97
C ARG A 3 25.50 -7.35 -9.86
N ILE A 4 24.96 -6.68 -8.85
CA ILE A 4 23.52 -6.66 -8.55
C ILE A 4 23.03 -5.22 -8.70
N PHE A 5 21.92 -5.05 -9.43
CA PHE A 5 21.20 -3.79 -9.55
C PHE A 5 19.83 -3.93 -8.88
N CYS A 6 19.45 -2.96 -8.03
CA CYS A 6 18.16 -2.92 -7.35
C CYS A 6 17.46 -1.60 -7.65
N ALA A 7 16.22 -1.68 -8.11
CA ALA A 7 15.41 -0.54 -8.53
C ALA A 7 13.94 -0.80 -8.15
N PRO A 8 13.09 0.25 -8.10
CA PRO A 8 11.65 0.05 -7.98
C PRO A 8 11.13 -0.77 -9.17
N LEU A 9 10.00 -1.45 -8.97
CA LEU A 9 9.35 -2.23 -10.02
C LEU A 9 8.84 -1.35 -11.17
N ARG A 10 8.48 -0.10 -10.86
CA ARG A 10 7.96 0.88 -11.81
C ARG A 10 8.27 2.28 -11.32
N TYR A 11 8.69 3.13 -12.24
CA TYR A 11 8.84 4.57 -12.05
C TYR A 11 8.02 5.27 -13.14
N VAL A 12 7.15 6.20 -12.74
CA VAL A 12 6.32 6.97 -13.67
C VAL A 12 6.46 8.44 -13.31
N GLN A 13 6.82 9.25 -14.29
CA GLN A 13 6.97 10.69 -14.15
C GLN A 13 6.25 11.36 -15.32
N GLY A 14 5.48 12.39 -15.02
CA GLY A 14 4.75 13.16 -16.01
C GLY A 14 3.81 14.13 -15.32
N ASP A 15 3.42 15.17 -16.06
CA ASP A 15 2.43 16.12 -15.55
C ASP A 15 1.08 15.42 -15.31
N GLY A 16 0.41 15.78 -14.22
CA GLY A 16 -0.89 15.22 -13.83
C GLY A 16 -0.90 13.70 -13.53
N VAL A 17 0.25 13.02 -13.47
CA VAL A 17 0.31 11.55 -13.33
C VAL A 17 -0.40 11.04 -12.07
N THR A 18 -0.45 11.85 -11.01
CA THR A 18 -1.16 11.49 -9.78
C THR A 18 -2.67 11.31 -9.98
N GLY A 19 -3.26 11.91 -11.02
CA GLY A 19 -4.65 11.66 -11.43
C GLY A 19 -4.87 10.28 -12.03
N ARG A 20 -3.79 9.57 -12.38
CA ARG A 20 -3.79 8.19 -12.89
C ARG A 20 -3.32 7.18 -11.85
N LEU A 21 -3.20 7.58 -10.58
CA LEU A 21 -2.63 6.74 -9.50
C LEU A 21 -3.27 5.36 -9.43
N ALA A 22 -4.61 5.26 -9.46
CA ALA A 22 -5.31 3.98 -9.43
C ALA A 22 -4.98 3.10 -10.65
N LEU A 23 -4.87 3.68 -11.85
CA LEU A 23 -4.50 2.96 -13.06
C LEU A 23 -3.06 2.41 -12.96
N GLU A 24 -2.11 3.25 -12.53
CA GLU A 24 -0.72 2.82 -12.39
C GLU A 24 -0.54 1.73 -11.31
N MET A 25 -1.34 1.80 -10.24
CA MET A 25 -1.41 0.72 -9.24
C MET A 25 -2.01 -0.56 -9.82
N ALA A 26 -3.05 -0.45 -10.64
CA ALA A 26 -3.70 -1.61 -11.28
C ALA A 26 -2.75 -2.33 -12.25
N VAL A 27 -1.89 -1.60 -12.97
CA VAL A 27 -0.82 -2.19 -13.80
C VAL A 27 0.12 -3.08 -12.97
N LEU A 28 0.31 -2.77 -11.69
CA LEU A 28 1.09 -3.57 -10.75
C LEU A 28 0.29 -4.71 -10.08
N GLY A 29 -0.98 -4.91 -10.47
CA GLY A 29 -1.89 -5.88 -9.87
C GLY A 29 -2.38 -5.50 -8.47
N ILE A 30 -2.22 -4.23 -8.08
CA ILE A 30 -2.77 -3.69 -6.84
C ILE A 30 -4.15 -3.13 -7.17
N HIS A 31 -5.17 -3.67 -6.52
CA HIS A 31 -6.53 -3.14 -6.56
C HIS A 31 -6.90 -2.68 -5.15
N GLY A 32 -7.75 -1.65 -4.98
CA GLY A 32 -8.08 -1.06 -3.68
C GLY A 32 -8.70 -2.04 -2.66
N PRO A 33 -8.93 -1.63 -1.40
CA PRO A 33 -8.79 -0.26 -0.86
C PRO A 33 -7.34 0.24 -0.70
N VAL A 34 -7.14 1.55 -0.58
CA VAL A 34 -5.81 2.19 -0.44
C VAL A 34 -5.74 3.14 0.74
N LEU A 35 -4.63 3.14 1.49
CA LEU A 35 -4.32 4.17 2.47
C LEU A 35 -3.27 5.13 1.89
N VAL A 36 -3.60 6.40 1.76
CA VAL A 36 -2.67 7.45 1.33
C VAL A 36 -2.18 8.20 2.56
N VAL A 37 -0.87 8.18 2.80
CA VAL A 37 -0.21 8.93 3.87
C VAL A 37 0.52 10.09 3.23
N ALA A 38 0.11 11.31 3.57
CA ALA A 38 0.60 12.49 2.87
C ALA A 38 0.84 13.68 3.77
N GLY A 39 1.86 14.49 3.43
CA GLY A 39 2.08 15.78 4.10
C GLY A 39 0.88 16.72 3.93
N ARG A 40 0.65 17.62 4.89
CA ARG A 40 -0.52 18.53 4.89
C ARG A 40 -0.69 19.32 3.58
N SER A 41 0.41 19.85 3.04
CA SER A 41 0.38 20.59 1.77
C SER A 41 -0.01 19.71 0.58
N ALA A 42 0.45 18.46 0.55
CA ALA A 42 0.07 17.49 -0.48
C ALA A 42 -1.40 17.09 -0.36
N VAL A 43 -1.90 16.85 0.86
CA VAL A 43 -3.33 16.60 1.11
C VAL A 43 -4.18 17.76 0.60
N ALA A 44 -3.84 18.99 0.98
CA ALA A 44 -4.59 20.18 0.57
C ALA A 44 -4.65 20.35 -0.96
N ALA A 45 -3.55 20.05 -1.66
CA ALA A 45 -3.47 20.20 -3.10
C ALA A 45 -4.06 19.02 -3.90
N LEU A 46 -3.94 17.79 -3.39
CA LEU A 46 -4.10 16.58 -4.21
C LEU A 46 -5.20 15.61 -3.72
N ALA A 47 -5.75 15.79 -2.51
CA ALA A 47 -6.82 14.91 -2.03
C ALA A 47 -8.03 14.83 -3.00
N PRO A 48 -8.52 15.94 -3.61
CA PRO A 48 -9.59 15.85 -4.61
C PRO A 48 -9.18 15.05 -5.85
N VAL A 49 -7.92 15.16 -6.27
CA VAL A 49 -7.39 14.45 -7.44
C VAL A 49 -7.31 12.95 -7.17
N TRP A 50 -6.82 12.55 -5.98
CA TRP A 50 -6.83 11.15 -5.56
C TRP A 50 -8.24 10.59 -5.44
N ALA A 51 -9.18 11.37 -4.89
CA ALA A 51 -10.57 10.96 -4.78
C ALA A 51 -11.19 10.68 -6.15
N ALA A 52 -10.99 11.56 -7.13
CA ALA A 52 -11.44 11.36 -8.50
C ALA A 52 -10.80 10.12 -9.14
N ALA A 53 -9.48 9.96 -9.01
CA ALA A 53 -8.74 8.83 -9.57
C ALA A 53 -9.20 7.48 -9.00
N MET A 54 -9.40 7.40 -7.69
CA MET A 54 -9.85 6.18 -7.00
C MET A 54 -11.32 5.88 -7.31
N SER A 55 -12.18 6.91 -7.34
CA SER A 55 -13.59 6.78 -7.71
C SER A 55 -13.78 6.24 -9.12
N ALA A 56 -13.01 6.76 -10.09
CA ALA A 56 -13.02 6.27 -11.48
C ALA A 56 -12.63 4.79 -11.60
N ALA A 57 -11.82 4.27 -10.66
CA ALA A 57 -11.46 2.85 -10.59
C ALA A 57 -12.43 2.00 -9.72
N GLY A 58 -13.43 2.63 -9.09
CA GLY A 58 -14.33 1.97 -8.14
C GLY A 58 -13.65 1.58 -6.81
N TRP A 59 -12.57 2.27 -6.43
CA TRP A 59 -11.77 1.94 -5.25
C TRP A 59 -12.11 2.83 -4.07
N GLN A 60 -12.24 2.21 -2.91
CA GLN A 60 -12.22 2.93 -1.64
C GLN A 60 -10.80 3.39 -1.32
N HIS A 61 -10.69 4.56 -0.70
CA HIS A 61 -9.41 5.07 -0.21
C HIS A 61 -9.60 5.87 1.08
N HIS A 62 -8.55 5.95 1.88
CA HIS A 62 -8.46 6.81 3.05
C HIS A 62 -7.22 7.70 2.93
N VAL A 63 -7.35 8.97 3.30
CA VAL A 63 -6.24 9.93 3.29
C VAL A 63 -5.92 10.32 4.72
N ARG A 64 -4.68 10.02 5.13
CA ARG A 64 -4.14 10.35 6.45
C ARG A 64 -3.10 11.45 6.30
N ALA A 65 -3.27 12.55 7.03
CA ALA A 65 -2.24 13.57 7.13
C ALA A 65 -1.04 13.06 7.94
N PHE A 66 0.17 13.25 7.42
CA PHE A 66 1.42 12.92 8.08
C PHE A 66 1.76 13.96 9.16
N GLY A 67 2.22 13.50 10.32
CA GLY A 67 2.55 14.32 11.49
C GLY A 67 3.73 15.26 11.28
N GLY A 68 4.58 15.01 10.28
CA GLY A 68 5.73 15.84 9.91
C GLY A 68 7.08 15.22 10.27
N GLU A 69 7.10 14.32 11.26
CA GLU A 69 8.32 13.65 11.70
C GLU A 69 8.24 12.14 11.54
N CYS A 70 9.30 11.55 10.99
CA CYS A 70 9.41 10.10 10.80
C CYS A 70 9.91 9.45 12.10
N THR A 71 9.02 9.35 13.10
CA THR A 71 9.30 8.71 14.39
C THR A 71 8.73 7.30 14.45
N ALA A 72 9.25 6.47 15.36
CA ALA A 72 8.69 5.13 15.60
C ALA A 72 7.20 5.18 15.98
N ALA A 73 6.80 6.15 16.81
CA ALA A 73 5.41 6.36 17.20
C ALA A 73 4.51 6.67 16.00
N GLU A 74 4.94 7.58 15.11
CA GLU A 74 4.17 7.92 13.91
C GLU A 74 4.04 6.73 12.96
N ILE A 75 5.13 5.96 12.77
CA ILE A 75 5.14 4.72 12.00
C ILE A 75 4.15 3.70 12.58
N ASP A 76 4.15 3.51 13.89
CA ASP A 76 3.27 2.57 14.58
C ASP A 76 1.80 2.99 14.48
N THR A 77 1.50 4.29 14.58
CA THR A 77 0.15 4.83 14.37
C THR A 77 -0.32 4.56 12.94
N VAL A 78 0.48 4.87 11.91
CA VAL A 78 0.14 4.56 10.51
C VAL A 78 -0.07 3.06 10.31
N ALA A 79 0.80 2.22 10.89
CA ALA A 79 0.71 0.78 10.75
C ALA A 79 -0.53 0.21 11.44
N ALA A 80 -0.91 0.74 12.61
CA ALA A 80 -2.14 0.36 13.31
C ALA A 80 -3.38 0.73 12.49
N GLU A 81 -3.40 1.94 11.92
CA GLU A 81 -4.47 2.41 11.04
C GLU A 81 -4.59 1.55 9.78
N ALA A 82 -3.46 1.21 9.15
CA ALA A 82 -3.44 0.28 8.02
C ALA A 82 -3.99 -1.11 8.43
N ARG A 83 -3.64 -1.65 9.59
CA ARG A 83 -4.19 -2.93 10.06
C ARG A 83 -5.71 -2.85 10.29
N ALA A 84 -6.22 -1.72 10.77
CA ALA A 84 -7.65 -1.51 11.00
C ALA A 84 -8.43 -1.37 9.69
N LEU A 85 -7.92 -0.59 8.73
CA LEU A 85 -8.56 -0.36 7.44
C LEU A 85 -8.43 -1.54 6.48
N GLY A 86 -7.38 -2.36 6.64
CA GLY A 86 -7.07 -3.46 5.72
C GLY A 86 -6.85 -3.03 4.27
N PRO A 87 -6.12 -1.93 3.97
CA PRO A 87 -5.86 -1.51 2.60
C PRO A 87 -5.03 -2.58 1.89
N ARG A 88 -5.03 -2.58 0.57
CA ARG A 88 -4.16 -3.44 -0.25
C ARG A 88 -2.77 -2.84 -0.40
N ALA A 89 -2.67 -1.52 -0.33
CA ALA A 89 -1.41 -0.79 -0.38
C ALA A 89 -1.45 0.47 0.50
N ILE A 90 -0.26 0.88 0.93
CA ILE A 90 0.00 2.19 1.52
C ILE A 90 0.76 3.01 0.46
N VAL A 91 0.25 4.20 0.17
CA VAL A 91 0.85 5.16 -0.77
C VAL A 91 1.38 6.33 0.04
N GLY A 92 2.68 6.62 -0.07
CA GLY A 92 3.29 7.80 0.52
C GLY A 92 3.36 8.95 -0.48
N ALA A 93 2.86 10.13 -0.12
CA ALA A 93 2.91 11.33 -0.97
C ALA A 93 3.41 12.55 -0.20
N GLY A 94 4.62 13.03 -0.51
CA GLY A 94 5.21 14.18 0.16
C GLY A 94 6.73 14.15 0.13
N GLU A 95 7.35 14.72 1.15
CA GLU A 95 8.81 14.76 1.28
C GLU A 95 9.39 13.47 1.86
N GLY A 96 10.72 13.36 1.88
CA GLY A 96 11.44 12.16 2.31
C GLY A 96 10.95 11.55 3.63
N LYS A 97 10.70 12.36 4.66
CA LYS A 97 10.18 11.89 5.96
C LYS A 97 8.83 11.17 5.84
N CYS A 98 7.92 11.71 5.01
CA CYS A 98 6.61 11.11 4.77
C CYS A 98 6.76 9.77 4.03
N LEU A 99 7.65 9.71 3.05
CA LEU A 99 7.92 8.51 2.26
C LEU A 99 8.57 7.41 3.09
N ASP A 100 9.53 7.77 3.94
CA ASP A 100 10.21 6.85 4.85
C ASP A 100 9.24 6.30 5.89
N ALA A 101 8.42 7.16 6.51
CA ALA A 101 7.40 6.74 7.46
C ALA A 101 6.37 5.80 6.80
N SER A 102 5.91 6.13 5.59
CA SER A 102 4.96 5.31 4.83
C SER A 102 5.55 3.93 4.50
N ARG A 103 6.82 3.88 4.08
CA ARG A 103 7.52 2.64 3.76
C ARG A 103 7.73 1.76 5.00
N ALA A 104 8.16 2.36 6.11
CA ALA A 104 8.35 1.66 7.37
C ALA A 104 7.02 1.14 7.92
N ALA A 105 5.96 1.96 7.88
CA ALA A 105 4.63 1.56 8.31
C ALA A 105 4.05 0.45 7.44
N ALA A 106 4.30 0.48 6.13
CA ALA A 106 3.92 -0.61 5.23
C ALA A 106 4.60 -1.92 5.64
N ALA A 107 5.92 -1.90 5.88
CA ALA A 107 6.64 -3.08 6.38
C ALA A 107 6.08 -3.59 7.72
N ALA A 108 5.83 -2.69 8.68
CA ALA A 108 5.29 -3.02 10.00
C ALA A 108 3.84 -3.57 9.94
N ALA A 109 3.02 -3.07 9.02
CA ALA A 109 1.66 -3.56 8.78
C ALA A 109 1.63 -4.85 7.92
N GLY A 110 2.76 -5.30 7.39
CA GLY A 110 2.86 -6.49 6.53
C GLY A 110 2.56 -6.22 5.05
N HIS A 111 2.51 -4.94 4.66
CA HIS A 111 2.52 -4.43 3.29
C HIS A 111 3.96 -4.25 2.82
N GLY A 112 4.53 -5.32 2.29
CA GLY A 112 5.89 -5.34 1.75
C GLY A 112 6.16 -6.76 1.29
N SER A 113 7.16 -6.95 0.43
CA SER A 113 7.41 -8.23 -0.25
C SER A 113 7.45 -9.41 0.72
N ARG A 114 6.28 -10.03 0.96
CA ARG A 114 6.22 -11.39 1.43
C ARG A 114 6.77 -12.19 0.25
N ARG A 115 8.08 -12.41 0.24
CA ARG A 115 8.60 -13.71 -0.19
C ARG A 115 7.93 -14.74 0.71
N ARG A 116 6.70 -15.14 0.38
CA ARG A 116 6.17 -16.44 0.78
C ARG A 116 6.99 -17.48 0.00
N GLY A 117 8.20 -17.64 0.51
CA GLY A 117 9.24 -18.54 0.09
C GLY A 117 10.10 -18.74 1.33
N ARG A 118 9.47 -19.14 2.44
CA ARG A 118 10.19 -20.03 3.35
C ARG A 118 10.52 -21.23 2.48
N HIS A 119 11.78 -21.34 2.06
CA HIS A 119 12.35 -22.65 1.82
C HIS A 119 12.29 -23.35 3.17
N SER A 120 11.17 -24.01 3.45
CA SER A 120 11.04 -24.94 4.56
C SER A 120 11.90 -26.13 4.21
N CYS A 121 13.15 -26.10 4.61
CA CYS A 121 13.90 -27.33 4.82
C CYS A 121 13.18 -28.09 5.96
N GLY A 122 12.46 -29.15 5.57
CA GLY A 122 12.03 -30.30 6.37
C GLY A 122 11.48 -30.10 7.79
N ARG A 123 10.17 -30.28 7.95
CA ARG A 123 9.55 -31.45 8.61
C ARG A 123 8.03 -31.22 8.73
N ARG A 124 7.25 -32.11 8.14
CA ARG A 124 5.80 -32.19 8.38
C ARG A 124 5.57 -32.95 9.68
N SER A 125 4.82 -32.36 10.60
CA SER A 125 3.96 -33.09 11.54
C SER A 125 2.76 -32.19 11.86
N GLY A 126 1.59 -32.82 11.91
CA GLY A 126 0.30 -32.15 11.75
C GLY A 126 -0.30 -31.58 13.02
N ARG A 127 -1.22 -30.64 12.83
CA ARG A 127 -2.56 -30.63 13.45
C ARG A 127 -3.38 -29.53 12.77
N ARG A 128 -4.53 -29.92 12.22
CA ARG A 128 -5.55 -28.98 11.74
C ARG A 128 -6.19 -28.38 12.99
N ASP A 129 -6.14 -27.06 13.11
CA ASP A 129 -6.94 -26.37 14.12
C ASP A 129 -8.03 -25.55 13.44
N ARG A 130 -9.26 -25.77 13.90
CA ARG A 130 -10.49 -25.21 13.35
C ARG A 130 -10.64 -23.78 13.89
N ARG A 131 -10.95 -22.81 13.02
CA ARG A 131 -11.48 -21.51 13.45
C ARG A 131 -12.91 -21.33 12.92
N PRO A 132 -13.83 -20.73 13.70
CA PRO A 132 -15.23 -20.67 13.35
C PRO A 132 -15.50 -19.62 12.27
N GLU A 133 -16.46 -19.93 11.41
CA GLU A 133 -17.03 -19.06 10.39
C GLU A 133 -17.77 -17.88 11.03
N LEU A 134 -17.35 -16.66 10.69
CA LEU A 134 -18.23 -15.49 10.74
C LEU A 134 -18.76 -15.28 9.32
N ARG A 135 -20.05 -15.58 9.19
CA ARG A 135 -20.85 -15.51 7.97
C ARG A 135 -21.27 -14.06 7.73
N TRP A 136 -20.90 -13.49 6.59
CA TRP A 136 -21.49 -12.26 6.06
C TRP A 136 -22.43 -12.67 4.92
N THR A 137 -23.71 -12.35 5.04
CA THR A 137 -24.76 -12.71 4.07
C THR A 137 -25.04 -11.55 3.12
N GLY A 138 -24.93 -11.83 1.81
CA GLY A 138 -25.39 -10.97 0.69
C GLY A 138 -24.29 -10.06 0.13
N GLY A 139 -23.89 -10.09 -1.15
CA GLY A 139 -24.35 -10.82 -2.33
C GLY A 139 -23.18 -11.08 -3.30
N GLU A 140 -23.46 -11.87 -4.32
CA GLU A 140 -22.50 -12.60 -5.15
C GLU A 140 -21.57 -11.74 -6.01
N ALA A 141 -20.28 -12.10 -5.99
CA ALA A 141 -19.44 -12.15 -7.18
C ALA A 141 -18.35 -13.21 -6.96
N ARG A 142 -18.50 -14.36 -7.63
CA ARG A 142 -17.47 -15.40 -7.72
C ARG A 142 -16.47 -14.98 -8.80
N ALA A 143 -15.18 -14.93 -8.47
CA ALA A 143 -14.10 -15.46 -9.35
C ALA A 143 -12.73 -15.43 -8.67
N CYS A 144 -12.03 -16.56 -8.84
CA CYS A 144 -10.59 -16.80 -8.84
C CYS A 144 -9.67 -16.19 -7.77
N ARG A 145 -9.33 -17.08 -6.83
CA ARG A 145 -8.26 -16.96 -5.83
C ARG A 145 -6.89 -17.15 -6.52
N LEU A 146 -6.19 -16.05 -6.87
CA LEU A 146 -4.77 -16.10 -7.23
C LEU A 146 -3.92 -15.12 -6.39
N HIS A 147 -2.68 -15.53 -6.14
CA HIS A 147 -1.84 -15.08 -5.03
C HIS A 147 -1.17 -13.70 -5.19
N ARG A 148 -1.70 -12.73 -4.43
CA ARG A 148 -1.10 -11.60 -3.67
C ARG A 148 0.39 -11.25 -3.88
N ARG A 149 0.67 -9.95 -4.10
CA ARG A 149 1.91 -9.24 -3.70
C ARG A 149 1.60 -7.78 -3.30
N PRO A 150 2.22 -7.19 -2.26
CA PRO A 150 2.12 -5.76 -1.97
C PRO A 150 3.32 -4.98 -2.56
N ALA A 151 3.08 -3.76 -3.06
CA ALA A 151 4.10 -2.79 -3.46
C ALA A 151 3.85 -1.44 -2.76
N THR A 152 4.94 -0.69 -2.54
CA THR A 152 4.95 0.65 -1.93
C THR A 152 5.27 1.68 -3.02
N VAL A 153 4.45 2.73 -3.10
CA VAL A 153 4.62 3.87 -4.02
C VAL A 153 5.06 5.09 -3.19
N THR A 154 6.10 5.78 -3.65
CA THR A 154 6.69 6.97 -3.00
C THR A 154 7.02 8.04 -4.04
N GLU A 155 6.57 9.28 -3.84
CA GLU A 155 6.71 10.42 -4.75
C GLU A 155 7.49 11.57 -4.09
N ASN A 156 8.49 12.15 -4.77
CA ASN A 156 9.21 13.36 -4.36
C ASN A 156 8.76 14.56 -5.22
N ARG A 157 8.45 15.70 -4.60
CA ARG A 157 8.12 16.96 -5.28
C ARG A 157 9.34 17.89 -5.31
N TRP A 158 9.67 18.45 -6.47
CA TRP A 158 10.57 19.62 -6.60
C TRP A 158 9.80 20.73 -7.34
N HIS A 159 9.79 21.93 -6.76
CA HIS A 159 9.33 23.14 -7.42
C HIS A 159 10.48 23.74 -8.24
N ALA A 160 10.16 24.25 -9.43
CA ALA A 160 11.01 25.12 -10.22
C ALA A 160 11.08 26.53 -9.59
#